data_AF-A0A0B2SJL8-F1
#
_entry.id   AF-A0A0B2SJL8-F1
#
_cell.length_a   1.000
_cell.length_b   1.000
_cell.length_c   1.000
_cell.angle_alpha   90.00
_cell.angle_beta   90.00
_cell.angle_gamma   90.00
#
_symmetry.space_group_name_H-M   'P 1'
#
loop_
_entity.id
_entity.type
_entity.pdbx_description
1 polymer ?
#
loop_
_entity_poly.entity_id
_entity_poly.type
_entity_poly.pdbx_seq_one_letter_code
_entity_poly.pdbx_strand_id
1 'polypeptide(L)' 'LANKMKRVMHLIIHETQSAFIEGRHLLHSALIANEVIEDAKRNNKSCLIFKVDFEKAYDSISWDFVLYMLQKTGFCSK' A
#
# COMPACT_ATOMS: atom_id res chain seq x y z
N LEU A 1 -16.57 -11.24 1.74
CA LEU A 1 -15.84 -10.49 0.69
C LEU A 1 -14.34 -10.45 0.95
N ALA A 2 -13.90 -9.99 2.13
CA ALA A 2 -12.47 -9.93 2.50
C ALA A 2 -11.67 -11.22 2.22
N ASN A 3 -12.18 -12.40 2.61
CA ASN A 3 -11.50 -13.68 2.32
C ASN A 3 -11.36 -13.99 0.81
N LYS A 4 -12.31 -13.53 -0.01
CA LYS A 4 -12.21 -13.67 -1.48
C LYS A 4 -11.15 -12.71 -2.03
N MET A 5 -11.15 -11.46 -1.55
CA MET A 5 -10.16 -10.45 -1.95
C MET A 5 -8.74 -10.83 -1.54
N LYS A 6 -8.57 -11.35 -0.32
CA LYS A 6 -7.28 -11.80 0.23
C LYS A 6 -6.53 -12.73 -0.73
N ARG A 7 -7.25 -13.62 -1.42
CA ARG A 7 -6.65 -14.59 -2.37
C ARG A 7 -6.00 -13.94 -3.58
N VAL A 8 -6.46 -12.77 -4.02
CA VAL A 8 -5.96 -12.09 -5.23
C VAL A 8 -5.32 -10.74 -4.93
N MET A 9 -5.32 -10.30 -3.67
CA MET A 9 -4.77 -9.02 -3.24
C MET A 9 -3.32 -8.86 -3.70
N HIS A 10 -2.51 -9.92 -3.61
CA HIS A 10 -1.11 -9.93 -4.08
C HIS A 10 -0.92 -9.62 -5.58
N LEU A 11 -1.97 -9.75 -6.40
CA LEU A 11 -1.95 -9.42 -7.84
C LEU A 11 -2.36 -7.96 -8.10
N ILE A 12 -2.97 -7.29 -7.13
CA ILE A 12 -3.57 -5.95 -7.28
C ILE A 12 -2.67 -4.89 -6.65
N ILE A 13 -2.07 -5.19 -5.50
CA ILE A 13 -1.22 -4.26 -4.76
C ILE A 13 0.26 -4.54 -4.97
N HIS A 14 1.07 -3.48 -4.97
CA HIS A 14 2.52 -3.60 -5.11
C HIS A 14 3.13 -4.29 -3.88
N GLU A 15 4.29 -4.94 -4.02
CA GLU A 15 4.97 -5.67 -2.94
C GLU A 15 5.34 -4.79 -1.74
N THR A 16 5.62 -3.51 -1.97
CA THR A 16 5.96 -2.53 -0.92
C THR A 16 4.76 -2.10 -0.07
N GLN A 17 3.53 -2.46 -0.46
CA GLN A 17 2.34 -2.22 0.35
C GLN A 17 2.18 -3.32 1.40
N SER A 18 2.69 -3.08 2.61
CA SER A 18 2.78 -4.10 3.66
C SER A 18 1.65 -4.11 4.69
N ALA A 19 0.94 -2.99 4.87
CA ALA A 19 -0.04 -2.85 5.95
C ALA A 19 -1.29 -3.71 5.68
N PHE A 20 -1.78 -4.39 6.72
CA PHE A 20 -3.02 -5.20 6.69
C PHE A 20 -3.04 -6.37 5.69
N ILE A 21 -1.87 -6.82 5.23
CA ILE A 21 -1.71 -7.98 4.34
C ILE A 21 -1.06 -9.12 5.10
N GLU A 22 -1.70 -10.29 5.11
CA GLU A 22 -1.11 -11.49 5.71
C GLU A 22 0.22 -11.84 5.04
N GLY A 23 1.23 -12.18 5.85
CA GLY A 23 2.56 -12.53 5.38
C GLY A 23 3.44 -11.31 5.02
N ARG A 24 2.92 -10.07 5.12
CA ARG A 24 3.74 -8.85 4.98
C ARG A 24 3.92 -8.17 6.33
N HIS A 25 5.16 -7.87 6.68
CA HIS A 25 5.52 -7.30 7.98
C HIS A 25 5.81 -5.81 7.85
N LEU A 26 5.27 -4.99 8.78
CA LEU A 26 5.52 -3.55 8.81
C LEU A 26 7.02 -3.21 8.95
N LEU A 27 7.74 -4.02 9.72
CA LEU A 27 9.19 -3.86 9.90
C LEU A 27 9.97 -3.99 8.59
N HIS A 28 9.51 -4.82 7.66
CA HIS A 28 10.16 -4.97 6.35
C HIS A 28 10.11 -3.65 5.56
N SER A 29 8.99 -2.94 5.59
CA SER A 29 8.86 -1.63 4.94
C SER A 29 9.75 -0.57 5.58
N ALA A 30 9.94 -0.61 6.89
CA ALA A 30 10.89 0.27 7.58
C ALA A 30 12.35 -0.03 7.19
N LEU A 31 12.69 -1.31 7.05
CA LEU A 31 14.03 -1.74 6.58
C LEU A 31 14.29 -1.27 5.14
N ILE A 32 13.36 -1.49 4.21
CA ILE A 32 13.49 -1.02 2.81
C ILE A 32 13.71 0.49 2.78
N ALA A 33 12.94 1.26 3.56
CA ALA A 33 13.12 2.72 3.61
C ALA A 33 14.51 3.12 4.11
N ASN A 34 15.02 2.45 5.15
CA ASN A 34 16.37 2.69 5.67
C ASN A 34 17.45 2.36 4.65
N GLU A 35 17.33 1.23 3.93
CA GLU A 35 18.26 0.83 2.88
C GLU A 35 18.29 1.84 1.74
N VAL A 36 17.12 2.32 1.29
CA VAL A 36 17.03 3.35 0.23
C VAL A 36 17.71 4.65 0.65
N ILE A 37 17.55 5.07 1.91
CA ILE A 37 18.20 6.28 2.44
C ILE A 37 19.72 6.09 2.51
N GLU A 38 20.17 4.95 3.02
CA GLU A 38 21.60 4.64 3.13
C GLU A 38 22.26 4.52 1.75
N ASP A 39 21.56 3.95 0.77
CA ASP A 39 22.00 3.88 -0.62
C ASP A 39 22.12 5.27 -1.26
N ALA A 40 21.16 6.16 -1.02
CA ALA A 40 21.25 7.54 -1.50
C ALA A 40 22.47 8.25 -0.89
N LYS A 41 22.69 8.09 0.42
CA LYS A 41 23.83 8.65 1.15
C LYS A 41 25.17 8.12 0.62
N ARG A 42 25.29 6.79 0.44
CA ARG A 42 26.50 6.13 -0.09
C ARG A 42 26.87 6.60 -1.49
N ASN A 43 25.87 6.88 -2.31
CA ASN A 43 26.06 7.36 -3.68
C ASN A 43 26.09 8.89 -3.80
N ASN A 44 26.11 9.62 -2.68
CA ASN A 44 26.06 11.09 -2.63
C ASN A 44 24.91 11.69 -3.46
N LYS A 45 23.77 11.00 -3.49
CA LYS A 45 22.54 11.44 -4.19
C LYS A 45 21.66 12.24 -3.23
N SER A 46 21.13 13.36 -3.69
CA SER A 46 20.08 14.08 -2.96
C SER A 46 18.84 13.21 -2.83
N CYS A 47 18.31 13.08 -1.61
CA CYS A 47 17.09 12.33 -1.31
C CYS A 47 16.06 13.25 -0.63
N LEU A 48 14.79 13.09 -1.00
CA LEU A 48 13.65 13.72 -0.34
C LEU A 48 12.71 12.62 0.16
N ILE A 49 12.36 12.67 1.43
CA ILE A 49 11.35 11.79 2.01
C ILE A 49 10.04 12.55 2.09
N PHE A 50 9.02 12.06 1.38
CA PHE A 50 7.68 12.61 1.46
C PHE A 50 6.79 11.69 2.28
N LYS A 51 6.43 12.15 3.49
CA LYS A 51 5.54 11.42 4.40
C LYS A 51 4.15 12.06 4.37
N VAL A 52 3.15 11.25 4.01
CA VAL A 52 1.73 11.65 4.00
C VAL A 52 0.97 10.74 4.95
N ASP A 53 0.05 11.33 5.70
CA ASP A 53 -0.89 10.63 6.57
C ASP A 53 -2.30 11.20 6.36
N PHE A 54 -3.32 10.35 6.50
CA PHE A 54 -4.72 10.74 6.30
C PHE A 54 -5.44 10.79 7.65
N GLU A 55 -5.95 11.95 8.02
CA GLU A 55 -6.81 12.07 9.19
C GLU A 55 -8.11 11.27 8.96
N LYS A 56 -8.38 10.33 9.88
CA LYS A 56 -9.60 9.50 9.89
C LYS A 56 -9.91 8.93 8.50
N ALA A 57 -8.96 8.20 7.91
CA ALA A 57 -9.06 7.70 6.54
C ALA A 57 -10.39 6.99 6.20
N TYR A 58 -10.97 6.25 7.14
CA TYR A 58 -12.25 5.56 6.95
C TYR A 58 -13.48 6.49 6.99
N ASP A 59 -13.39 7.64 7.65
CA ASP A 59 -14.47 8.63 7.72
C ASP A 59 -14.44 9.55 6.49
N SER A 60 -13.25 9.77 5.93
CA SER A 60 -12.99 10.71 4.83
C SER A 60 -13.03 10.07 3.43
N ILE A 61 -13.11 8.74 3.33
CA ILE A 61 -13.08 8.04 2.03
C ILE A 61 -14.41 8.12 1.28
N SER A 62 -14.37 8.35 -0.03
CA SER A 62 -15.55 8.28 -0.89
C SER A 62 -15.97 6.82 -1.11
N TRP A 63 -17.19 6.46 -0.69
CA TRP A 63 -17.75 5.14 -0.93
C TRP A 63 -17.96 4.82 -2.41
N ASP A 64 -18.35 5.82 -3.21
CA ASP A 64 -18.48 5.67 -4.66
C ASP A 64 -17.16 5.29 -5.31
N PHE A 65 -16.06 5.90 -4.84
CA PHE A 65 -14.72 5.55 -5.30
C PHE A 65 -14.34 4.11 -4.92
N VAL A 66 -14.66 3.66 -3.69
CA VAL A 66 -14.40 2.28 -3.26
C VAL A 66 -15.17 1.28 -4.13
N LEU A 67 -16.45 1.53 -4.39
CA LEU A 67 -17.28 0.67 -5.24
C LEU A 67 -16.77 0.65 -6.69
N TYR A 68 -16.40 1.80 -7.23
CA TYR A 68 -15.76 1.91 -8.55
C TYR A 68 -14.48 1.07 -8.64
N MET A 69 -13.60 1.17 -7.64
CA MET A 69 -12.34 0.41 -7.62
C MET A 69 -12.57 -1.10 -7.49
N LEU A 70 -13.57 -1.53 -6.70
CA LEU A 70 -13.95 -2.94 -6.61
C LEU A 70 -14.37 -3.47 -7.99
N GLN A 71 -15.21 -2.73 -8.72
CA GLN A 71 -15.61 -3.10 -10.08
C GLN A 71 -14.43 -3.18 -11.05
N LYS A 72 -13.53 -2.19 -11.01
CA LYS A 72 -12.33 -2.15 -11.87
C LYS A 72 -11.35 -3.29 -11.60
N THR A 73 -11.31 -3.78 -10.36
CA THR A 73 -10.46 -4.91 -9.96
C THR A 73 -11.15 -6.26 -10.12
N GLY A 74 -12.32 -6.30 -10.76
CA GLY A 74 -13.04 -7.54 -11.08
C GLY A 74 -13.88 -8.09 -9.92
N PHE A 75 -14.07 -7.31 -8.85
CA PHE A 75 -15.00 -7.64 -7.77
C PHE A 75 -16.32 -6.94 -7.96
N CYS A 76 -17.41 -7.53 -7.45
CA CYS A 76 -18.76 -6.97 -7.59
C CYS A 76 -19.19 -6.76 -9.06
N SER A 77 -18.74 -7.61 -9.98
CA SER A 77 -19.43 -7.82 -11.25
C SER A 77 -20.81 -8.43 -10.95
N LYS A 78 -21.87 -7.88 -11.57
CA LYS A 78 -23.17 -8.54 -11.62
C LYS A 78 -23.03 -9.95 -12.18
#